data_AF-A0A1I8ACM9-F1
#
_entry.id   AF-A0A1I8ACM9-F1
#
_cell.length_a   1.000
_cell.length_b   1.000
_cell.length_c   1.000
_cell.angle_alpha   90.00
_cell.angle_beta   90.00
_cell.angle_gamma   90.00
#
_symmetry.space_group_name_H-M   'P 1'
#
loop_
_entity.id
_entity.type
_entity.pdbx_description
1 polymer ?
#
loop_
_entity_poly.entity_id
_entity_poly.type
_entity_poly.pdbx_seq_one_letter_code
_entity_poly.pdbx_strand_id
1 'polypeptide(L)'
;MPPKKTPDEDKWACQEIGTPFPKNTVRAQGTQNMYVALWYKHGKPLMGQAWNESGVVQCSFAFENMLLSGRDIGGTIQVLQYEGNHLQRGFFYEWLKFSDYLQDANNEARCLVRCGNSVPIFWPEKQSLGNLDVEMKSAVFPSKDGVMHVTTDELASMQILMRNTQGGPPHCPCEVCVADREKSAATEAPRVMLSEWIDCREGDDFPVDKQVIRALGRPLKTVKGEQDQYVALWYRHGVPVMGRAWNHDGKIAASFSDAKREYTGHSVGSMSYLLELPPLVAGFDYSWQPFKEAAKHGEKEWHPVHISFMSPCVLVYGEGKVELLGGANLKDEYATAAIDGKVIKLMGRDIQACQILCRKDRDDTASI
;
A
#
# COMPACT_ATOMS: atom_id res chain seq x y z
N MET A 1 14.10 20.69 26.18
CA MET A 1 13.07 20.05 25.34
C MET A 1 12.39 21.16 24.55
N PRO A 2 12.29 21.07 23.22
CA PRO A 2 11.46 22.01 22.46
C PRO A 2 10.01 21.93 22.95
N PRO A 3 9.24 23.04 22.91
CA PRO A 3 7.84 23.02 23.34
C PRO A 3 7.05 22.01 22.50
N LYS A 4 6.33 21.11 23.17
CA LYS A 4 5.44 20.14 22.50
C LYS A 4 4.41 20.92 21.69
N LYS A 5 4.41 20.76 20.36
CA LYS A 5 3.35 21.26 19.50
C LYS A 5 2.03 20.62 19.94
N THR A 6 0.98 21.42 20.05
CA THR A 6 -0.38 20.91 20.22
C THR A 6 -0.75 20.06 18.99
N PRO A 7 -1.18 18.79 19.15
CA PRO A 7 -1.53 17.94 18.03
C PRO A 7 -2.60 18.58 17.12
N ASP A 8 -2.38 18.51 15.81
CA ASP A 8 -3.37 18.93 14.81
C ASP A 8 -4.61 18.00 14.85
N GLU A 9 -5.72 18.43 14.23
CA GLU A 9 -6.87 17.56 13.98
C GLU A 9 -6.64 16.59 12.81
N ASP A 10 -7.41 15.50 12.79
CA ASP A 10 -7.42 14.54 11.68
C ASP A 10 -7.88 15.21 10.37
N LYS A 11 -7.11 15.04 9.30
CA LYS A 11 -7.43 15.62 7.98
C LYS A 11 -8.20 14.62 7.11
N TRP A 12 -9.46 14.93 6.85
CA TRP A 12 -10.34 14.16 5.97
C TRP A 12 -10.53 14.87 4.63
N ALA A 13 -9.92 14.35 3.56
CA ALA A 13 -10.02 14.94 2.23
C ALA A 13 -11.31 14.51 1.54
N CYS A 14 -12.09 15.49 1.06
CA CYS A 14 -13.22 15.27 0.18
C CYS A 14 -12.75 14.64 -1.13
N GLN A 15 -13.40 13.54 -1.54
CA GLN A 15 -12.94 12.70 -2.63
C GLN A 15 -14.12 12.20 -3.47
N GLU A 16 -14.12 12.57 -4.75
CA GLU A 16 -15.10 12.08 -5.72
C GLU A 16 -14.81 10.63 -6.10
N ILE A 17 -15.82 9.78 -6.01
CA ILE A 17 -15.75 8.37 -6.43
C ILE A 17 -15.52 8.32 -7.94
N GLY A 18 -14.62 7.46 -8.40
CA GLY A 18 -14.26 7.39 -9.82
C GLY A 18 -13.21 8.43 -10.26
N THR A 19 -12.62 9.17 -9.32
CA THR A 19 -11.41 9.99 -9.58
C THR A 19 -10.20 9.47 -8.78
N PRO A 20 -8.96 9.82 -9.15
CA PRO A 20 -7.76 9.36 -8.44
C PRO A 20 -7.74 9.77 -6.96
N PHE A 21 -7.11 8.95 -6.13
CA PHE A 21 -6.89 9.24 -4.71
C PHE A 21 -6.14 10.56 -4.52
N PRO A 22 -6.39 11.27 -3.41
CA PRO A 22 -5.56 12.39 -3.03
C PRO A 22 -4.23 11.88 -2.45
N LYS A 23 -3.22 12.75 -2.40
CA LYS A 23 -1.89 12.40 -1.87
C LYS A 23 -1.97 11.99 -0.40
N ASN A 24 -1.03 11.15 0.04
CA ASN A 24 -0.83 10.78 1.44
C ASN A 24 -2.08 10.18 2.10
N THR A 25 -2.86 9.38 1.38
CA THR A 25 -4.03 8.70 1.91
C THR A 25 -3.60 7.57 2.85
N VAL A 26 -4.26 7.43 4.00
CA VAL A 26 -3.91 6.44 5.02
C VAL A 26 -4.46 5.06 4.66
N ARG A 27 -3.57 4.06 4.62
CA ARG A 27 -3.89 2.65 4.39
C ARG A 27 -4.23 1.91 5.68
N ALA A 28 -5.04 0.85 5.57
CA ALA A 28 -5.15 -0.16 6.62
C ALA A 28 -3.83 -0.94 6.74
N GLN A 29 -3.41 -1.25 7.97
CA GLN A 29 -2.11 -1.87 8.23
C GLN A 29 -1.95 -3.19 7.47
N GLY A 30 -0.80 -3.36 6.81
CA GLY A 30 -0.46 -4.60 6.11
C GLY A 30 -1.31 -4.88 4.86
N THR A 31 -2.15 -3.94 4.44
CA THR A 31 -2.96 -4.06 3.21
C THR A 31 -2.30 -3.31 2.06
N GLN A 32 -2.47 -3.84 0.85
CA GLN A 32 -1.91 -3.21 -0.35
C GLN A 32 -2.83 -2.17 -0.98
N ASN A 33 -4.14 -2.33 -0.85
CA ASN A 33 -5.14 -1.56 -1.61
C ASN A 33 -6.41 -1.30 -0.80
N MET A 34 -6.26 -0.95 0.49
CA MET A 34 -7.38 -0.63 1.37
C MET A 34 -7.06 0.62 2.17
N TYR A 35 -7.93 1.62 2.07
CA TYR A 35 -7.73 2.96 2.61
C TYR A 35 -8.87 3.33 3.55
N VAL A 36 -8.54 4.12 4.57
CA VAL A 36 -9.52 4.58 5.56
C VAL A 36 -10.44 5.62 4.94
N ALA A 37 -11.74 5.31 4.91
CA ALA A 37 -12.77 6.16 4.32
C ALA A 37 -13.85 6.51 5.33
N LEU A 38 -14.45 7.68 5.13
CA LEU A 38 -15.54 8.23 5.92
C LEU A 38 -16.65 8.70 4.98
N TRP A 39 -17.89 8.44 5.36
CA TRP A 39 -19.07 8.95 4.67
C TRP A 39 -20.17 9.28 5.66
N TYR A 40 -21.05 10.21 5.31
CA TYR A 40 -22.16 10.64 6.17
C TYR A 40 -23.49 10.24 5.55
N LYS A 41 -24.28 9.47 6.31
CA LYS A 41 -25.66 9.14 5.94
C LYS A 41 -26.62 9.70 6.98
N HIS A 42 -27.51 10.61 6.57
CA HIS A 42 -28.46 11.29 7.47
C HIS A 42 -27.77 11.95 8.68
N GLY A 43 -26.61 12.57 8.46
CA GLY A 43 -25.81 13.22 9.52
C GLY A 43 -25.01 12.26 10.41
N LYS A 44 -25.13 10.93 10.23
CA LYS A 44 -24.34 9.95 10.97
C LYS A 44 -23.03 9.62 10.23
N PRO A 45 -21.86 9.74 10.89
CA PRO A 45 -20.58 9.36 10.31
C PRO A 45 -20.46 7.82 10.25
N LEU A 46 -19.96 7.32 9.13
CA LEU A 46 -19.74 5.91 8.86
C LEU A 46 -18.32 5.72 8.37
N MET A 47 -17.54 4.94 9.11
CA MET A 47 -16.23 4.50 8.66
C MET A 47 -16.41 3.32 7.70
N GLY A 48 -15.50 3.22 6.75
CA GLY A 48 -15.49 2.15 5.78
C GLY A 48 -14.16 2.10 5.05
N GLN A 49 -14.19 1.50 3.87
CA GLN A 49 -13.00 1.29 3.07
C GLN A 49 -13.13 1.91 1.70
N ALA A 50 -12.02 2.47 1.23
CA ALA A 50 -11.79 2.80 -0.17
C ALA A 50 -10.68 1.92 -0.75
N TRP A 51 -10.68 1.72 -2.06
CA TRP A 51 -9.62 1.01 -2.79
C TRP A 51 -9.42 1.60 -4.18
N ASN A 52 -8.24 1.35 -4.76
CA ASN A 52 -7.92 1.69 -6.12
C ASN A 52 -8.46 0.61 -7.07
N GLU A 53 -9.24 1.05 -8.04
CA GLU A 53 -9.68 0.23 -9.17
C GLU A 53 -9.50 1.05 -10.44
N SER A 54 -8.63 0.59 -11.33
CA SER A 54 -8.27 1.27 -12.58
C SER A 54 -7.82 2.71 -12.38
N GLY A 55 -7.11 2.99 -11.28
CA GLY A 55 -6.53 4.30 -11.00
C GLY A 55 -7.43 5.25 -10.25
N VAL A 56 -8.64 4.82 -9.91
CA VAL A 56 -9.65 5.68 -9.31
C VAL A 56 -10.24 5.07 -8.06
N VAL A 57 -10.80 5.93 -7.22
CA VAL A 57 -11.40 5.57 -5.94
C VAL A 57 -12.68 4.78 -6.17
N GLN A 58 -12.75 3.60 -5.56
CA GLN A 58 -13.97 2.88 -5.25
C GLN A 58 -14.09 2.75 -3.73
N CYS A 59 -15.29 2.45 -3.24
CA CYS A 59 -15.53 2.38 -1.80
C CYS A 59 -16.72 1.52 -1.44
N SER A 60 -16.77 1.11 -0.17
CA SER A 60 -17.85 0.35 0.43
C SER A 60 -18.00 0.71 1.89
N PHE A 61 -19.25 0.88 2.33
CA PHE A 61 -19.62 1.12 3.73
C PHE A 61 -20.69 0.12 4.15
N ALA A 62 -20.64 -0.29 5.42
CA ALA A 62 -21.73 -1.02 6.04
C ALA A 62 -22.60 -0.06 6.85
N PHE A 63 -23.90 -0.10 6.64
CA PHE A 63 -24.87 0.67 7.42
C PHE A 63 -26.07 -0.21 7.76
N GLU A 64 -26.24 -0.50 9.05
CA GLU A 64 -27.23 -1.48 9.51
C GLU A 64 -27.02 -2.80 8.74
N ASN A 65 -28.05 -3.28 8.02
CA ASN A 65 -27.95 -4.51 7.22
C ASN A 65 -27.67 -4.23 5.72
N MET A 66 -27.28 -3.00 5.36
CA MET A 66 -27.06 -2.60 3.97
C MET A 66 -25.58 -2.41 3.67
N LEU A 67 -25.13 -3.06 2.60
CA LEU A 67 -23.87 -2.74 1.95
C LEU A 67 -24.10 -1.57 0.98
N LEU A 68 -23.35 -0.49 1.17
CA LEU A 68 -23.47 0.72 0.36
C LEU A 68 -22.19 0.89 -0.45
N SER A 69 -22.33 1.03 -1.77
CA SER A 69 -21.18 1.19 -2.68
C SER A 69 -21.57 2.03 -3.90
N GLY A 70 -20.58 2.63 -4.56
CA GLY A 70 -20.77 3.33 -5.84
C GLY A 70 -21.95 4.31 -5.84
N ARG A 71 -23.05 3.94 -6.52
CA ARG A 71 -24.24 4.80 -6.72
C ARG A 71 -24.99 5.12 -5.43
N ASP A 72 -24.92 4.27 -4.41
CA ASP A 72 -25.65 4.47 -3.15
C ASP A 72 -25.11 5.63 -2.30
N ILE A 73 -23.86 6.04 -2.57
CA ILE A 73 -23.07 6.95 -1.72
C ILE A 73 -23.22 8.42 -2.16
N GLY A 74 -23.89 8.67 -3.29
CA GLY A 74 -24.13 10.03 -3.77
C GLY A 74 -22.90 10.73 -4.34
N GLY A 75 -21.87 9.97 -4.75
CA GLY A 75 -20.75 10.43 -5.58
C GLY A 75 -19.50 10.88 -4.82
N THR A 76 -19.57 11.21 -3.53
CA THR A 76 -18.42 11.74 -2.78
C THR A 76 -18.29 11.11 -1.41
N ILE A 77 -17.05 10.80 -1.03
CA ILE A 77 -16.66 10.33 0.31
C ILE A 77 -15.58 11.24 0.86
N GLN A 78 -15.11 10.95 2.06
CA GLN A 78 -13.86 11.46 2.58
C GLN A 78 -12.86 10.32 2.75
N VAL A 79 -11.58 10.59 2.51
CA VAL A 79 -10.48 9.67 2.83
C VAL A 79 -9.52 10.32 3.82
N LEU A 80 -9.00 9.52 4.75
CA LEU A 80 -8.08 10.02 5.77
C LEU A 80 -6.72 10.33 5.15
N GLN A 81 -6.15 11.50 5.46
CA GLN A 81 -4.84 11.91 4.99
C GLN A 81 -3.85 12.09 6.13
N TYR A 82 -2.59 11.73 5.88
CA TYR A 82 -1.47 12.04 6.77
C TYR A 82 -0.31 12.66 6.00
N GLU A 83 -0.34 13.97 5.87
CA GLU A 83 0.69 14.74 5.17
C GLU A 83 1.67 15.34 6.17
N GLY A 84 2.96 15.01 6.07
CA GLY A 84 4.01 15.47 6.98
C GLY A 84 4.46 14.40 7.96
N ASN A 85 4.91 14.80 9.15
CA ASN A 85 5.41 13.89 10.18
C ASN A 85 4.98 14.29 11.60
N HIS A 86 5.33 13.47 12.59
CA HIS A 86 4.91 13.67 13.98
C HIS A 86 5.43 14.98 14.60
N LEU A 87 6.57 15.51 14.15
CA LEU A 87 7.07 16.81 14.61
C LEU A 87 6.22 17.95 14.06
N GLN A 88 5.81 17.83 12.79
CA GLN A 88 4.96 18.81 12.12
C GLN A 88 3.51 18.74 12.55
N ARG A 89 3.00 17.56 12.92
CA ARG A 89 1.57 17.34 13.26
C ARG A 89 1.30 17.22 14.76
N GLY A 90 2.32 16.94 15.57
CA GLY A 90 2.18 16.63 16.99
C GLY A 90 1.65 15.22 17.28
N PHE A 91 1.42 14.40 16.24
CA PHE A 91 1.02 13.00 16.37
C PHE A 91 1.42 12.20 15.13
N PHE A 92 1.41 10.87 15.23
CA PHE A 92 1.38 9.95 14.09
C PHE A 92 0.25 8.92 14.24
N TYR A 93 -0.15 8.29 13.15
CA TYR A 93 -1.13 7.20 13.20
C TYR A 93 -0.48 5.86 13.50
N GLU A 94 -1.08 5.10 14.40
CA GLU A 94 -0.73 3.72 14.70
C GLU A 94 -1.98 2.85 14.76
N TRP A 95 -1.86 1.62 14.24
CA TRP A 95 -2.90 0.60 14.36
C TRP A 95 -2.63 -0.22 15.61
N LEU A 96 -3.61 -0.32 16.50
CA LEU A 96 -3.51 -1.03 17.78
C LEU A 96 -4.61 -2.08 17.87
N LYS A 97 -4.31 -3.26 18.43
CA LYS A 97 -5.36 -4.25 18.70
C LYS A 97 -6.38 -3.67 19.67
N PHE A 98 -7.65 -3.99 19.47
CA PHE A 98 -8.72 -3.52 20.33
C PHE A 98 -8.52 -4.01 21.78
N SER A 99 -8.02 -5.24 21.97
CA SER A 99 -7.64 -5.75 23.30
C SER A 99 -6.63 -4.86 24.01
N ASP A 100 -5.62 -4.39 23.28
CA ASP A 100 -4.51 -3.64 23.83
C ASP A 100 -4.97 -2.21 24.17
N TYR A 101 -5.83 -1.65 23.33
CA TYR A 101 -6.54 -0.39 23.63
C TYR A 101 -7.35 -0.48 24.94
N LEU A 102 -8.08 -1.58 25.15
CA LEU A 102 -8.85 -1.77 26.39
C LEU A 102 -7.97 -1.91 27.63
N GLN A 103 -6.80 -2.53 27.50
CA GLN A 103 -5.83 -2.68 28.61
C GLN A 103 -5.12 -1.35 28.94
N ASP A 104 -4.93 -0.49 27.94
CA ASP A 104 -4.20 0.79 28.05
C ASP A 104 -5.15 2.00 27.93
N ALA A 105 -6.40 1.85 28.36
CA ALA A 105 -7.46 2.85 28.13
C ALA A 105 -7.20 4.21 28.79
N ASN A 106 -6.30 4.27 29.79
CA ASN A 106 -5.92 5.50 30.50
C ASN A 106 -4.67 6.19 29.90
N ASN A 107 -4.17 5.72 28.76
CA ASN A 107 -3.01 6.34 28.13
C ASN A 107 -3.36 7.65 27.43
N GLU A 108 -3.06 8.77 28.09
CA GLU A 108 -3.31 10.12 27.58
C GLU A 108 -2.54 10.45 26.30
N ALA A 109 -1.47 9.71 25.97
CA ALA A 109 -0.72 9.91 24.73
C ALA A 109 -1.39 9.28 23.51
N ARG A 110 -2.45 8.49 23.71
CA ARG A 110 -3.19 7.79 22.64
C ARG A 110 -4.62 8.30 22.58
N CYS A 111 -5.04 8.71 21.39
CA CYS A 111 -6.40 9.18 21.14
C CYS A 111 -7.00 8.44 19.94
N LEU A 112 -8.25 7.97 20.04
CA LEU A 112 -8.96 7.37 18.93
C LEU A 112 -9.03 8.34 17.73
N VAL A 113 -8.81 7.82 16.53
CA VAL A 113 -9.28 8.48 15.31
C VAL A 113 -10.79 8.23 15.24
N ARG A 114 -11.60 9.28 15.29
CA ARG A 114 -13.06 9.13 15.34
C ARG A 114 -13.79 10.32 14.74
N CYS A 115 -15.00 10.06 14.26
CA CYS A 115 -15.99 11.08 13.94
C CYS A 115 -17.29 10.71 14.67
N GLY A 116 -17.76 11.54 15.60
CA GLY A 116 -18.83 11.12 16.51
C GLY A 116 -18.42 9.85 17.26
N ASN A 117 -19.26 8.82 17.28
CA ASN A 117 -18.96 7.52 17.92
C ASN A 117 -18.32 6.49 16.97
N SER A 118 -18.09 6.89 15.73
CA SER A 118 -17.59 6.02 14.67
C SER A 118 -16.06 6.02 14.64
N VAL A 119 -15.47 4.84 14.78
CA VAL A 119 -14.03 4.57 14.79
C VAL A 119 -13.71 3.59 13.64
N PRO A 120 -12.65 3.82 12.84
CA PRO A 120 -12.23 2.85 11.84
C PRO A 120 -11.65 1.62 12.54
N ILE A 121 -12.16 0.45 12.18
CA ILE A 121 -11.72 -0.84 12.72
C ILE A 121 -11.40 -1.78 11.56
N PHE A 122 -10.22 -2.38 11.59
CA PHE A 122 -9.73 -3.32 10.59
C PHE A 122 -9.77 -4.74 11.15
N TRP A 123 -10.32 -5.66 10.35
CA TRP A 123 -10.36 -7.09 10.65
C TRP A 123 -9.32 -7.81 9.76
N PRO A 124 -8.11 -8.09 10.26
CA PRO A 124 -7.02 -8.65 9.45
C PRO A 124 -7.37 -10.01 8.83
N GLU A 125 -8.03 -10.89 9.58
CA GLU A 125 -8.37 -12.24 9.10
C GLU A 125 -9.39 -12.22 7.95
N LYS A 126 -10.27 -11.20 7.93
CA LYS A 126 -11.26 -11.03 6.86
C LYS A 126 -10.83 -10.04 5.78
N GLN A 127 -9.70 -9.35 5.97
CA GLN A 127 -9.26 -8.27 5.08
C GLN A 127 -10.40 -7.29 4.80
N SER A 128 -11.02 -6.76 5.85
CA SER A 128 -12.13 -5.81 5.75
C SER A 128 -11.95 -4.68 6.76
N LEU A 129 -12.14 -3.45 6.30
CA LEU A 129 -12.14 -2.25 7.14
C LEU A 129 -13.57 -1.70 7.26
N GLY A 130 -14.01 -1.52 8.49
CA GLY A 130 -15.39 -1.20 8.83
C GLY A 130 -15.52 -0.13 9.91
N ASN A 131 -16.69 -0.10 10.53
CA ASN A 131 -17.09 0.90 11.51
C ASN A 131 -17.31 0.27 12.88
N LEU A 132 -16.50 0.66 13.85
CA LEU A 132 -16.75 0.40 15.26
C LEU A 132 -17.57 1.54 15.85
N ASP A 133 -18.69 1.20 16.47
CA ASP A 133 -19.37 2.10 17.41
C ASP A 133 -18.75 1.88 18.79
N VAL A 134 -18.00 2.87 19.29
CA VAL A 134 -17.25 2.75 20.54
C VAL A 134 -18.17 2.68 21.77
N GLU A 135 -19.37 3.27 21.71
CA GLU A 135 -20.32 3.24 22.83
C GLU A 135 -21.05 1.91 22.90
N MET A 136 -21.53 1.42 21.76
CA MET A 136 -22.20 0.12 21.67
C MET A 136 -21.24 -1.07 21.72
N LYS A 137 -19.93 -0.83 21.54
CA LYS A 137 -18.89 -1.86 21.45
C LYS A 137 -19.23 -2.94 20.44
N SER A 138 -19.72 -2.51 19.28
CA SER A 138 -20.10 -3.36 18.15
C SER A 138 -19.51 -2.80 16.87
N ALA A 139 -19.07 -3.68 15.98
CA ALA A 139 -18.55 -3.29 14.68
C ALA A 139 -19.38 -3.86 13.54
N VAL A 140 -19.42 -3.13 12.43
CA VAL A 140 -20.02 -3.57 11.17
C VAL A 140 -19.01 -3.45 10.04
N PHE A 141 -18.97 -4.48 9.18
CA PHE A 141 -18.00 -4.58 8.10
C PHE A 141 -18.68 -4.85 6.76
N PRO A 142 -18.24 -4.20 5.68
CA PRO A 142 -18.62 -4.60 4.34
C PRO A 142 -18.00 -5.98 4.01
N SER A 143 -18.77 -6.86 3.38
CA SER A 143 -18.31 -8.16 2.89
C SER A 143 -18.86 -8.45 1.50
N LYS A 144 -18.35 -9.49 0.85
CA LYS A 144 -18.88 -9.95 -0.45
C LYS A 144 -20.32 -10.46 -0.36
N ASP A 145 -20.71 -10.96 0.81
CA ASP A 145 -22.01 -11.58 1.07
C ASP A 145 -22.99 -10.60 1.77
N GLY A 146 -22.61 -9.33 1.94
CA GLY A 146 -23.43 -8.28 2.55
C GLY A 146 -22.72 -7.55 3.68
N VAL A 147 -23.33 -7.52 4.87
CA VAL A 147 -22.77 -6.88 6.06
C VAL A 147 -22.46 -7.94 7.11
N MET A 148 -21.27 -7.87 7.70
CA MET A 148 -20.90 -8.67 8.88
C MET A 148 -21.04 -7.82 10.14
N HIS A 149 -21.73 -8.36 11.13
CA HIS A 149 -21.91 -7.75 12.44
C HIS A 149 -21.04 -8.49 13.45
N VAL A 150 -20.34 -7.73 14.28
CA VAL A 150 -19.38 -8.25 15.23
C VAL A 150 -19.61 -7.63 16.60
N THR A 151 -19.59 -8.46 17.63
CA THR A 151 -19.68 -8.04 19.04
C THR A 151 -18.41 -8.39 19.81
N THR A 152 -18.37 -8.02 21.09
CA THR A 152 -17.16 -7.82 21.91
C THR A 152 -16.05 -8.87 21.82
N ASP A 153 -16.37 -10.17 21.83
CA ASP A 153 -15.34 -11.22 21.92
C ASP A 153 -14.44 -11.28 20.67
N GLU A 154 -15.03 -11.10 19.49
CA GLU A 154 -14.32 -11.10 18.21
C GLU A 154 -13.54 -9.80 17.97
N LEU A 155 -13.95 -8.69 18.60
CA LEU A 155 -13.27 -7.39 18.43
C LEU A 155 -11.84 -7.42 18.94
N ALA A 156 -11.52 -8.26 19.93
CA ALA A 156 -10.24 -8.25 20.63
C ALA A 156 -9.01 -8.33 19.70
N SER A 157 -9.05 -9.18 18.66
CA SER A 157 -7.94 -9.33 17.70
C SER A 157 -7.94 -8.29 16.58
N MET A 158 -9.05 -7.56 16.40
CA MET A 158 -9.18 -6.52 15.38
C MET A 158 -8.37 -5.28 15.76
N GLN A 159 -8.04 -4.46 14.77
CA GLN A 159 -7.19 -3.30 14.96
C GLN A 159 -7.98 -2.00 14.80
N ILE A 160 -7.76 -1.04 15.68
CA ILE A 160 -8.32 0.31 15.58
C ILE A 160 -7.22 1.32 15.28
N LEU A 161 -7.58 2.43 14.63
CA LEU A 161 -6.63 3.50 14.34
C LEU A 161 -6.57 4.51 15.49
N MET A 162 -5.34 4.75 15.96
CA MET A 162 -5.04 5.67 17.04
C MET A 162 -4.12 6.79 16.55
N ARG A 163 -4.27 7.98 17.14
CA ARG A 163 -3.26 9.02 17.15
C ARG A 163 -2.34 8.78 18.35
N ASN A 164 -1.04 8.71 18.10
CA ASN A 164 -0.02 8.68 19.14
C ASN A 164 0.70 10.04 19.18
N THR A 165 0.62 10.73 20.31
CA THR A 165 1.16 12.08 20.52
C THR A 165 2.51 12.08 21.25
N GLN A 166 3.12 10.90 21.44
CA GLN A 166 4.38 10.75 22.15
C GLN A 166 5.45 10.11 21.26
N GLY A 167 6.62 10.76 21.22
CA GLY A 167 7.74 10.32 20.39
C GLY A 167 7.38 10.36 18.90
N GLY A 168 7.93 9.42 18.14
CA GLY A 168 7.64 9.23 16.73
C GLY A 168 7.41 7.76 16.39
N PRO A 169 6.99 7.46 15.15
CA PRO A 169 6.74 6.09 14.73
C PRO A 169 8.04 5.25 14.79
N PRO A 170 7.91 3.91 14.87
CA PRO A 170 9.05 3.01 14.73
C PRO A 170 9.89 3.39 13.50
N HIS A 171 11.21 3.33 13.65
CA HIS A 171 12.16 3.65 12.57
C HIS A 171 12.11 5.08 12.02
N CYS A 172 11.47 6.04 12.72
CA CYS A 172 11.46 7.43 12.27
C CYS A 172 12.90 7.98 12.15
N PRO A 173 13.31 8.52 10.98
CA PRO A 173 14.68 8.96 10.75
C PRO A 173 14.94 10.40 11.20
N CYS A 174 13.99 11.09 11.85
CA CYS A 174 14.22 12.46 12.29
C CYS A 174 15.25 12.51 13.43
N GLU A 175 15.97 13.63 13.52
CA GLU A 175 17.04 13.83 14.50
C GLU A 175 16.58 13.58 15.95
N VAL A 176 15.35 13.99 16.29
CA VAL A 176 14.77 13.80 17.63
C VAL A 176 14.63 12.30 17.95
N CYS A 177 14.00 11.53 17.05
CA CYS A 177 13.80 10.10 17.28
C CYS A 177 15.10 9.31 17.23
N VAL A 178 16.07 9.69 16.40
CA VAL A 178 17.41 9.08 16.38
C VAL A 178 18.09 9.29 17.74
N ALA A 179 18.14 10.54 18.21
CA ALA A 179 18.77 10.87 19.49
C ALA A 179 18.07 10.20 20.68
N ASP A 180 16.74 10.06 20.65
CA ASP A 180 15.98 9.40 21.72
C ASP A 180 16.25 7.88 21.75
N ARG A 181 16.38 7.23 20.59
CA ARG A 181 16.76 5.81 20.51
C ARG A 181 18.18 5.55 21.01
N GLU A 182 19.13 6.40 20.62
CA GLU A 182 20.53 6.29 21.07
C GLU A 182 20.67 6.42 22.60
N LYS A 183 19.85 7.28 23.23
CA LYS A 183 19.88 7.51 24.68
C LYS A 183 19.18 6.43 25.50
N SER A 184 18.13 5.82 24.97
CA SER A 184 17.24 4.96 25.76
C SER A 184 17.78 3.54 25.99
N ALA A 185 18.92 3.17 25.38
CA ALA A 185 19.38 1.77 25.28
C ALA A 185 18.22 0.82 24.90
N ALA A 186 17.23 1.37 24.18
CA ALA A 186 16.00 0.67 23.88
C ALA A 186 16.33 -0.49 22.96
N THR A 187 15.68 -1.63 23.19
CA THR A 187 15.72 -2.77 22.28
C THR A 187 15.42 -2.27 20.87
N GLU A 188 16.25 -2.66 19.90
CA GLU A 188 16.04 -2.27 18.51
C GLU A 188 14.60 -2.60 18.09
N ALA A 189 13.94 -1.64 17.44
CA ALA A 189 12.59 -1.86 16.95
C ALA A 189 12.60 -3.03 15.95
N PRO A 190 11.59 -3.92 15.97
CA PRO A 190 11.51 -5.02 15.02
C PRO A 190 11.61 -4.52 13.59
N ARG A 191 12.40 -5.21 12.77
CA ARG A 191 12.59 -4.85 11.37
C ARG A 191 11.32 -5.04 10.56
N VAL A 192 11.19 -4.26 9.50
CA VAL A 192 10.02 -4.32 8.61
C VAL A 192 10.14 -5.53 7.70
N MET A 193 9.18 -6.46 7.81
CA MET A 193 9.11 -7.71 7.02
C MET A 193 8.13 -7.61 5.83
N LEU A 194 7.50 -6.45 5.63
CA LEU A 194 6.57 -6.19 4.53
C LEU A 194 7.21 -5.30 3.46
N SER A 195 6.88 -5.54 2.20
CA SER A 195 7.24 -4.63 1.11
C SER A 195 6.48 -3.31 1.26
N GLU A 196 7.21 -2.20 1.30
CA GLU A 196 6.63 -0.87 1.43
C GLU A 196 6.31 -0.25 0.07
N TRP A 197 5.14 0.37 -0.03
CA TRP A 197 4.65 0.98 -1.25
C TRP A 197 4.20 2.42 -0.99
N ILE A 198 4.57 3.34 -1.87
CA ILE A 198 4.11 4.73 -1.79
C ILE A 198 3.05 5.00 -2.85
N ASP A 199 1.99 5.69 -2.44
CA ASP A 199 0.94 6.14 -3.34
C ASP A 199 1.35 7.39 -4.11
N CYS A 200 1.06 7.36 -5.41
CA CYS A 200 1.33 8.45 -6.32
C CYS A 200 0.28 8.44 -7.45
N ARG A 201 0.35 9.45 -8.31
CA ARG A 201 -0.45 9.51 -9.53
C ARG A 201 0.44 9.74 -10.73
N GLU A 202 -0.02 9.31 -11.89
CA GLU A 202 0.54 9.79 -13.15
C GLU A 202 0.51 11.34 -13.18
N GLY A 203 1.61 11.95 -13.63
CA GLY A 203 1.78 13.39 -13.67
C GLY A 203 2.17 14.07 -12.34
N ASP A 204 2.21 13.36 -11.21
CA ASP A 204 2.82 13.89 -9.98
C ASP A 204 4.34 14.07 -10.18
N ASP A 205 4.99 14.87 -9.31
CA ASP A 205 6.45 15.03 -9.33
C ASP A 205 7.14 13.68 -9.08
N PHE A 206 8.22 13.43 -9.82
CA PHE A 206 9.00 12.20 -9.65
C PHE A 206 9.65 12.15 -8.25
N PRO A 207 9.56 11.04 -7.50
CA PRO A 207 9.93 10.99 -6.08
C PRO A 207 11.45 10.88 -5.90
N VAL A 208 12.14 12.01 -6.04
CA VAL A 208 13.62 12.08 -5.94
C VAL A 208 14.15 11.88 -4.51
N ASP A 209 13.31 12.05 -3.50
CA ASP A 209 13.63 11.87 -2.07
C ASP A 209 13.37 10.44 -1.57
N LYS A 210 12.89 9.55 -2.44
CA LYS A 210 12.56 8.15 -2.12
C LYS A 210 13.41 7.19 -2.93
N GLN A 211 13.86 6.12 -2.29
CA GLN A 211 14.54 5.04 -2.98
C GLN A 211 13.49 4.09 -3.56
N VAL A 212 13.12 4.32 -4.82
CA VAL A 212 12.21 3.45 -5.60
C VAL A 212 13.00 2.36 -6.32
N ILE A 213 12.44 1.15 -6.40
CA ILE A 213 13.14 -0.01 -6.98
C ILE A 213 13.29 0.13 -8.51
N ARG A 214 14.54 0.34 -8.97
CA ARG A 214 14.93 0.39 -10.38
C ARG A 214 15.08 -1.02 -10.95
N ALA A 215 14.54 -1.26 -12.15
CA ALA A 215 14.66 -2.52 -12.85
C ALA A 215 16.13 -2.89 -13.06
N LEU A 216 16.53 -4.09 -12.62
CA LEU A 216 17.90 -4.61 -12.69
C LEU A 216 18.99 -3.71 -12.09
N GLY A 217 18.62 -2.66 -11.34
CA GLY A 217 19.56 -1.66 -10.84
C GLY A 217 20.23 -0.80 -11.92
N ARG A 218 19.74 -0.81 -13.17
CA ARG A 218 20.37 -0.12 -14.33
C ARG A 218 19.35 0.32 -15.37
N PRO A 219 19.72 1.15 -16.36
CA PRO A 219 18.87 1.39 -17.52
C PRO A 219 18.61 0.09 -18.27
N LEU A 220 17.38 -0.08 -18.74
CA LEU A 220 16.98 -1.20 -19.59
C LEU A 220 17.19 -0.87 -21.06
N LYS A 221 17.57 -1.87 -21.86
CA LYS A 221 17.72 -1.74 -23.31
C LYS A 221 16.37 -1.86 -24.01
N THR A 222 15.64 -0.76 -24.11
CA THR A 222 14.31 -0.74 -24.72
C THR A 222 14.39 -0.55 -26.25
N VAL A 223 13.28 -0.76 -26.96
CA VAL A 223 13.17 -0.41 -28.39
C VAL A 223 13.40 1.08 -28.69
N LYS A 224 13.27 1.96 -27.68
CA LYS A 224 13.45 3.41 -27.80
C LYS A 224 14.83 3.89 -27.31
N GLY A 225 15.74 2.97 -26.98
CA GLY A 225 17.01 3.26 -26.34
C GLY A 225 17.01 2.93 -24.86
N GLU A 226 18.10 3.30 -24.18
CA GLU A 226 18.26 3.03 -22.75
C GLU A 226 17.30 3.87 -21.91
N GLN A 227 16.62 3.26 -20.95
CA GLN A 227 15.65 3.95 -20.10
C GLN A 227 15.63 3.39 -18.69
N ASP A 228 15.54 4.28 -17.71
CA ASP A 228 15.26 3.92 -16.33
C ASP A 228 13.79 3.60 -16.12
N GLN A 229 13.52 2.40 -15.64
CA GLN A 229 12.19 1.90 -15.36
C GLN A 229 12.13 1.41 -13.91
N TYR A 230 11.04 1.73 -13.24
CA TYR A 230 10.86 1.48 -11.82
C TYR A 230 9.58 0.69 -11.57
N VAL A 231 9.61 -0.17 -10.56
CA VAL A 231 8.50 -1.06 -10.21
C VAL A 231 7.29 -0.27 -9.76
N ALA A 232 6.20 -0.44 -10.49
CA ALA A 232 4.92 0.19 -10.20
C ALA A 232 3.79 -0.84 -10.13
N LEU A 233 2.79 -0.57 -9.30
CA LEU A 233 1.61 -1.38 -9.09
C LEU A 233 0.35 -0.57 -9.40
N TRP A 234 -0.55 -1.20 -10.14
CA TRP A 234 -1.90 -0.71 -10.42
C TRP A 234 -2.92 -1.80 -10.14
N TYR A 235 -4.21 -1.48 -10.24
CA TYR A 235 -5.30 -2.44 -10.04
C TYR A 235 -6.29 -2.35 -11.18
N ARG A 236 -6.78 -3.49 -11.65
CA ARG A 236 -7.83 -3.55 -12.66
C ARG A 236 -8.71 -4.77 -12.47
N HIS A 237 -10.03 -4.56 -12.40
CA HIS A 237 -11.03 -5.58 -12.10
C HIS A 237 -10.73 -6.40 -10.83
N GLY A 238 -10.24 -5.73 -9.78
CA GLY A 238 -9.83 -6.35 -8.52
C GLY A 238 -8.51 -7.13 -8.59
N VAL A 239 -7.82 -7.12 -9.72
CA VAL A 239 -6.56 -7.85 -9.94
C VAL A 239 -5.38 -6.87 -9.89
N PRO A 240 -4.30 -7.19 -9.15
CA PRO A 240 -3.08 -6.38 -9.19
C PRO A 240 -2.41 -6.47 -10.56
N VAL A 241 -1.94 -5.34 -11.08
CA VAL A 241 -1.22 -5.24 -12.35
C VAL A 241 0.14 -4.62 -12.09
N MET A 242 1.19 -5.43 -12.19
CA MET A 242 2.56 -4.94 -12.14
C MET A 242 2.91 -4.29 -13.48
N GLY A 243 3.57 -3.14 -13.42
CA GLY A 243 3.95 -2.37 -14.60
C GLY A 243 5.24 -1.62 -14.37
N ARG A 244 5.42 -0.57 -15.18
CA ARG A 244 6.57 0.32 -15.05
C ARG A 244 6.13 1.76 -14.92
N ALA A 245 6.96 2.52 -14.22
CA ALA A 245 6.94 3.96 -14.29
C ALA A 245 8.36 4.51 -14.47
N TRP A 246 8.47 5.74 -14.96
CA TRP A 246 9.75 6.41 -15.25
C TRP A 246 9.63 7.92 -15.05
N ASN A 247 10.78 8.58 -14.94
CA ASN A 247 10.85 10.03 -14.91
C ASN A 247 10.73 10.58 -16.34
N HIS A 248 9.71 11.37 -16.61
CA HIS A 248 9.53 12.12 -17.85
C HIS A 248 9.47 13.61 -17.50
N ASP A 249 10.57 14.32 -17.74
CA ASP A 249 10.71 15.76 -17.49
C ASP A 249 10.34 16.20 -16.06
N GLY A 250 10.77 15.41 -15.07
CA GLY A 250 10.52 15.65 -13.65
C GLY A 250 9.17 15.14 -13.16
N LYS A 251 8.34 14.59 -14.06
CA LYS A 251 7.03 14.02 -13.74
C LYS A 251 7.02 12.51 -13.85
N ILE A 252 6.08 11.89 -13.15
CA ILE A 252 5.85 10.47 -13.21
C ILE A 252 5.06 10.14 -14.50
N ALA A 253 5.64 9.31 -15.35
CA ALA A 253 4.94 8.64 -16.44
C ALA A 253 4.90 7.13 -16.18
N ALA A 254 3.84 6.45 -16.63
CA ALA A 254 3.66 5.03 -16.38
C ALA A 254 3.01 4.28 -17.55
N SER A 255 3.21 2.97 -17.55
CA SER A 255 2.60 2.04 -18.51
C SER A 255 2.27 0.71 -17.82
N PHE A 256 1.01 0.31 -17.98
CA PHE A 256 0.47 -0.96 -17.51
C PHE A 256 -0.18 -1.71 -18.66
N SER A 257 -0.15 -3.04 -18.60
CA SER A 257 -0.82 -3.92 -19.56
C SER A 257 -1.96 -4.65 -18.89
N ASP A 258 -3.15 -4.60 -19.50
CA ASP A 258 -4.21 -5.54 -19.17
C ASP A 258 -4.90 -6.02 -20.45
N ALA A 259 -5.12 -7.33 -20.53
CA ALA A 259 -5.51 -8.06 -21.72
C ALA A 259 -4.61 -7.72 -22.94
N LYS A 260 -5.17 -7.05 -23.95
CA LYS A 260 -4.46 -6.63 -25.18
C LYS A 260 -4.27 -5.12 -25.27
N ARG A 261 -4.42 -4.40 -24.16
CA ARG A 261 -4.40 -2.94 -24.14
C ARG A 261 -3.31 -2.40 -23.22
N GLU A 262 -2.63 -1.37 -23.70
CA GLU A 262 -1.77 -0.51 -22.89
C GLU A 262 -2.59 0.58 -22.20
N TYR A 263 -2.24 0.86 -20.94
CA TYR A 263 -2.75 1.97 -20.15
C TYR A 263 -1.59 2.89 -19.81
N THR A 264 -1.70 4.16 -20.23
CA THR A 264 -0.69 5.20 -20.03
C THR A 264 -1.36 6.58 -19.93
N GLY A 265 -0.58 7.60 -19.55
CA GLY A 265 -1.06 8.96 -19.33
C GLY A 265 -2.20 9.03 -18.32
N HIS A 266 -3.13 9.97 -18.54
CA HIS A 266 -4.23 10.26 -17.62
C HIS A 266 -5.16 9.08 -17.28
N SER A 267 -5.17 8.02 -18.11
CA SER A 267 -5.96 6.81 -17.83
C SER A 267 -5.42 5.96 -16.69
N VAL A 268 -4.18 6.19 -16.25
CA VAL A 268 -3.55 5.44 -15.15
C VAL A 268 -4.04 5.89 -13.78
N GLY A 269 -4.26 7.21 -13.60
CA GLY A 269 -4.69 7.76 -12.31
C GLY A 269 -3.72 7.43 -11.17
N SER A 270 -4.26 6.94 -10.04
CA SER A 270 -3.51 6.50 -8.88
C SER A 270 -2.80 5.17 -9.11
N MET A 271 -1.59 5.04 -8.60
CA MET A 271 -0.79 3.82 -8.60
C MET A 271 0.20 3.86 -7.42
N SER A 272 1.02 2.82 -7.26
CA SER A 272 2.04 2.81 -6.21
C SER A 272 3.42 2.45 -6.73
N TYR A 273 4.46 3.07 -6.19
CA TYR A 273 5.85 2.62 -6.36
C TYR A 273 6.25 1.66 -5.25
N LEU A 274 7.07 0.67 -5.59
CA LEU A 274 7.76 -0.14 -4.59
C LEU A 274 8.99 0.60 -4.04
N LEU A 275 9.09 0.69 -2.72
CA LEU A 275 10.24 1.26 -2.03
C LEU A 275 11.28 0.22 -1.66
N GLU A 276 12.53 0.65 -1.70
CA GLU A 276 13.65 0.03 -0.99
C GLU A 276 13.81 0.72 0.35
N LEU A 277 13.55 0.00 1.44
CA LEU A 277 13.79 0.52 2.78
C LEU A 277 15.29 0.48 3.10
N PRO A 278 15.82 1.43 3.90
CA PRO A 278 17.19 1.38 4.35
C PRO A 278 17.53 0.06 5.04
N PRO A 279 18.77 -0.47 4.90
CA PRO A 279 19.16 -1.71 5.52
C PRO A 279 18.91 -1.81 7.03
N LEU A 280 19.08 -0.72 7.78
CA LEU A 280 18.84 -0.75 9.23
C LEU A 280 17.37 -0.95 9.61
N VAL A 281 16.44 -0.77 8.67
CA VAL A 281 14.99 -0.85 8.87
C VAL A 281 14.41 -2.12 8.24
N ALA A 282 14.88 -2.49 7.05
CA ALA A 282 14.38 -3.63 6.30
C ALA A 282 14.87 -4.96 6.89
N GLY A 283 13.95 -5.91 7.04
CA GLY A 283 14.28 -7.28 7.42
C GLY A 283 14.64 -8.21 6.27
N PHE A 284 14.68 -7.70 5.04
CA PHE A 284 14.96 -8.45 3.83
C PHE A 284 15.73 -7.58 2.82
N ASP A 285 16.36 -8.24 1.85
CA ASP A 285 17.03 -7.61 0.71
C ASP A 285 16.29 -7.93 -0.59
N TYR A 286 16.34 -7.03 -1.57
CA TYR A 286 15.81 -7.27 -2.91
C TYR A 286 16.89 -7.72 -3.90
N SER A 287 16.50 -8.58 -4.83
CA SER A 287 17.36 -8.96 -5.95
C SER A 287 16.55 -9.44 -7.14
N TRP A 288 17.04 -9.18 -8.35
CA TRP A 288 16.45 -9.67 -9.59
C TRP A 288 16.98 -11.07 -9.90
N GLN A 289 16.08 -12.05 -9.96
CA GLN A 289 16.41 -13.45 -10.15
C GLN A 289 15.88 -13.96 -11.49
N PRO A 290 16.57 -14.88 -12.18
CA PRO A 290 16.01 -15.51 -13.38
C PRO A 290 14.66 -16.17 -13.10
N PHE A 291 13.72 -16.08 -14.05
CA PHE A 291 12.38 -16.64 -13.91
C PHE A 291 12.41 -18.11 -13.46
N LYS A 292 13.30 -18.92 -14.06
CA LYS A 292 13.46 -20.34 -13.74
C LYS A 292 13.80 -20.62 -12.27
N GLU A 293 14.48 -19.69 -11.58
CA GLU A 293 14.83 -19.82 -10.17
C GLU A 293 13.66 -19.32 -9.31
N ALA A 294 13.14 -18.15 -9.66
CA ALA A 294 12.02 -17.50 -8.99
C ALA A 294 10.71 -18.31 -9.04
N ALA A 295 10.49 -19.13 -10.07
CA ALA A 295 9.27 -19.91 -10.27
C ALA A 295 9.31 -21.36 -9.75
N LYS A 296 10.47 -21.87 -9.28
CA LYS A 296 10.55 -23.19 -8.60
C LYS A 296 9.48 -23.37 -7.50
N HIS A 297 9.12 -24.60 -7.16
CA HIS A 297 8.32 -24.87 -5.97
C HIS A 297 9.22 -25.37 -4.83
N GLY A 298 8.78 -25.20 -3.59
CA GLY A 298 9.51 -25.66 -2.40
C GLY A 298 10.47 -24.63 -1.82
N GLU A 299 11.45 -25.12 -1.06
CA GLU A 299 12.43 -24.28 -0.35
C GLU A 299 13.28 -23.47 -1.33
N LYS A 300 13.34 -22.16 -1.08
CA LYS A 300 14.21 -21.24 -1.78
C LYS A 300 14.74 -20.21 -0.82
N GLU A 301 15.93 -19.73 -1.15
CA GLU A 301 16.49 -18.56 -0.50
C GLU A 301 15.74 -17.28 -0.95
N TRP A 302 15.53 -17.13 -2.25
CA TRP A 302 14.90 -15.96 -2.85
C TRP A 302 13.43 -16.21 -3.17
N HIS A 303 12.56 -15.45 -2.54
CA HIS A 303 11.11 -15.52 -2.74
C HIS A 303 10.65 -14.36 -3.62
N PRO A 304 9.84 -14.60 -4.67
CA PRO A 304 9.31 -13.54 -5.49
C PRO A 304 8.58 -12.47 -4.65
N VAL A 305 8.78 -11.19 -5.00
CA VAL A 305 7.89 -10.13 -4.53
C VAL A 305 6.57 -10.33 -5.25
N HIS A 306 5.47 -10.50 -4.54
CA HIS A 306 4.19 -10.79 -5.17
C HIS A 306 3.01 -10.13 -4.45
N ILE A 307 1.97 -9.85 -5.24
CA ILE A 307 0.63 -9.53 -4.75
C ILE A 307 -0.30 -10.51 -5.45
N SER A 308 -0.98 -11.36 -4.67
CA SER A 308 -1.62 -12.57 -5.21
C SER A 308 -0.58 -13.39 -6.02
N PHE A 309 -0.83 -13.72 -7.28
CA PHE A 309 0.12 -14.45 -8.13
C PHE A 309 1.00 -13.55 -9.01
N MET A 310 0.88 -12.22 -8.88
CA MET A 310 1.55 -11.25 -9.75
C MET A 310 2.85 -10.73 -9.14
N SER A 311 3.94 -10.82 -9.88
CA SER A 311 5.28 -10.36 -9.49
C SER A 311 5.87 -9.37 -10.50
N PRO A 312 6.68 -8.38 -10.06
CA PRO A 312 7.42 -7.51 -10.98
C PRO A 312 8.39 -8.33 -11.83
N CYS A 313 8.39 -8.07 -13.14
CA CYS A 313 9.12 -8.87 -14.11
C CYS A 313 9.74 -8.00 -15.19
N VAL A 314 11.05 -8.14 -15.43
CA VAL A 314 11.69 -7.61 -16.63
C VAL A 314 11.62 -8.67 -17.72
N LEU A 315 10.81 -8.39 -18.73
CA LEU A 315 10.69 -9.22 -19.92
C LEU A 315 11.92 -9.01 -20.79
N VAL A 316 12.44 -10.10 -21.35
CA VAL A 316 13.50 -10.09 -22.37
C VAL A 316 12.95 -10.77 -23.62
N TYR A 317 12.80 -10.03 -24.72
CA TYR A 317 12.12 -10.54 -25.91
C TYR A 317 12.77 -10.09 -27.23
N GLY A 318 12.46 -10.82 -28.30
CA GLY A 318 12.98 -10.57 -29.65
C GLY A 318 14.46 -10.90 -29.82
N GLU A 319 14.92 -10.91 -31.08
CA GLU A 319 16.31 -11.23 -31.42
C GLU A 319 17.31 -10.22 -30.84
N GLY A 320 16.90 -8.96 -30.72
CA GLY A 320 17.69 -7.89 -30.11
C GLY A 320 17.76 -7.91 -28.58
N LYS A 321 17.13 -8.91 -27.92
CA LYS A 321 17.04 -9.02 -26.44
C LYS A 321 16.57 -7.72 -25.79
N VAL A 322 15.44 -7.21 -26.30
CA VAL A 322 14.82 -6.00 -25.77
C VAL A 322 14.33 -6.26 -24.36
N GLU A 323 14.59 -5.31 -23.47
CA GLU A 323 14.21 -5.36 -22.06
C GLU A 323 13.05 -4.41 -21.79
N LEU A 324 12.03 -4.89 -21.06
CA LEU A 324 10.88 -4.07 -20.66
C LEU A 324 10.32 -4.53 -19.32
N LEU A 325 10.16 -3.60 -18.38
CA LEU A 325 9.54 -3.89 -17.09
C LEU A 325 8.01 -3.98 -17.22
N GLY A 326 7.46 -5.03 -16.62
CA GLY A 326 6.03 -5.30 -16.48
C GLY A 326 5.77 -6.28 -15.33
N GLY A 327 4.89 -7.26 -15.56
CA GLY A 327 4.47 -8.23 -14.57
C GLY A 327 4.52 -9.66 -15.06
N ALA A 328 4.73 -10.60 -14.14
CA ALA A 328 4.55 -12.03 -14.39
C ALA A 328 3.51 -12.62 -13.45
N ASN A 329 2.62 -13.45 -14.00
CA ASN A 329 1.77 -14.33 -13.21
C ASN A 329 2.52 -15.64 -13.01
N LEU A 330 2.92 -15.92 -11.78
CA LEU A 330 3.72 -17.11 -11.45
C LEU A 330 2.91 -18.40 -11.39
N LYS A 331 1.58 -18.30 -11.27
CA LYS A 331 0.68 -19.46 -11.25
C LYS A 331 0.36 -19.93 -12.67
N ASP A 332 0.03 -18.98 -13.54
CA ASP A 332 -0.37 -19.26 -14.92
C ASP A 332 0.82 -19.17 -15.91
N GLU A 333 2.03 -18.94 -15.40
CA GLU A 333 3.30 -18.93 -16.11
C GLU A 333 3.32 -18.06 -17.37
N TYR A 334 2.95 -16.79 -17.22
CA TYR A 334 3.07 -15.79 -18.28
C TYR A 334 3.66 -14.48 -17.77
N ALA A 335 4.29 -13.73 -18.66
CA ALA A 335 4.75 -12.37 -18.39
C ALA A 335 4.18 -11.38 -19.42
N THR A 336 3.82 -10.19 -18.97
CA THR A 336 3.27 -9.12 -19.81
C THR A 336 3.89 -7.77 -19.51
N ALA A 337 4.14 -6.99 -20.56
CA ALA A 337 4.45 -5.58 -20.50
C ALA A 337 3.86 -4.87 -21.73
N ALA A 338 3.66 -3.56 -21.69
CA ALA A 338 3.10 -2.81 -22.82
C ALA A 338 4.01 -1.67 -23.27
N ILE A 339 4.05 -1.38 -24.57
CA ILE A 339 4.75 -0.23 -25.13
C ILE A 339 4.13 0.16 -26.48
N ASP A 340 3.92 1.45 -26.72
CA ASP A 340 3.40 2.01 -27.98
C ASP A 340 2.08 1.39 -28.46
N GLY A 341 1.13 1.24 -27.54
CA GLY A 341 -0.19 0.68 -27.74
C GLY A 341 -0.20 -0.85 -27.87
N LYS A 342 0.95 -1.52 -27.75
CA LYS A 342 1.08 -2.97 -27.92
C LYS A 342 1.38 -3.65 -26.59
N VAL A 343 0.71 -4.76 -26.34
CA VAL A 343 1.04 -5.65 -25.21
C VAL A 343 1.93 -6.78 -25.71
N ILE A 344 3.11 -6.91 -25.11
CA ILE A 344 4.00 -8.06 -25.26
C ILE A 344 3.57 -9.08 -24.21
N LYS A 345 3.30 -10.30 -24.65
CA LYS A 345 2.99 -11.43 -23.77
C LYS A 345 3.93 -12.59 -24.08
N LEU A 346 4.64 -13.06 -23.07
CA LEU A 346 5.56 -14.20 -23.16
C LEU A 346 4.99 -15.36 -22.33
N MET A 347 5.15 -16.58 -22.83
CA MET A 347 4.73 -17.83 -22.18
C MET A 347 5.72 -18.96 -22.46
N GLY A 348 5.71 -20.02 -21.65
CA GLY A 348 6.44 -21.26 -21.93
C GLY A 348 7.96 -21.09 -21.93
N ARG A 349 8.62 -21.29 -23.08
CA ARG A 349 10.08 -21.14 -23.18
C ARG A 349 10.52 -19.68 -23.19
N ASP A 350 9.68 -18.78 -23.69
CA ASP A 350 10.05 -17.38 -23.90
C ASP A 350 10.15 -16.59 -22.59
N ILE A 351 9.46 -17.03 -21.52
CA ILE A 351 9.55 -16.37 -20.19
C ILE A 351 10.84 -16.71 -19.46
N GLN A 352 11.58 -17.75 -19.86
CA GLN A 352 12.74 -18.25 -19.11
C GLN A 352 13.91 -17.25 -19.06
N ALA A 353 13.98 -16.34 -20.02
CA ALA A 353 14.98 -15.25 -20.05
C ALA A 353 14.60 -14.07 -19.14
N CYS A 354 13.35 -14.00 -18.68
CA CYS A 354 12.86 -12.90 -17.86
C CYS A 354 13.50 -12.90 -16.46
N GLN A 355 13.52 -11.73 -15.83
CA GLN A 355 14.00 -11.54 -14.47
C GLN A 355 12.85 -11.15 -13.55
N ILE A 356 12.66 -11.86 -12.45
CA ILE A 356 11.66 -11.61 -11.43
C ILE A 356 12.30 -10.89 -10.26
N LEU A 357 11.64 -9.85 -9.74
CA LEU A 357 12.06 -9.25 -8.49
C LEU A 357 11.74 -10.21 -7.34
N CYS A 358 12.76 -10.60 -6.60
CA CYS A 358 12.66 -11.43 -5.40
C CYS A 358 13.15 -10.66 -4.17
N ARG A 359 12.81 -11.17 -3.00
CA ARG A 359 13.36 -10.78 -1.71
C ARG A 359 13.89 -12.00 -0.95
N LYS A 360 14.88 -11.76 -0.09
CA LYS A 360 15.44 -12.74 0.85
C LYS A 360 15.44 -12.14 2.24
N ASP A 361 14.86 -12.85 3.21
CA ASP A 361 14.92 -12.46 4.62
C ASP A 361 16.37 -12.50 5.10
N ARG A 362 16.75 -11.53 5.94
CA ARG A 362 18.11 -11.45 6.45
C ARG A 362 18.31 -12.41 7.61
N ASP A 363 19.51 -12.98 7.70
CA ASP A 363 19.83 -14.00 8.70
C ASP A 363 19.63 -13.49 10.15
N ASP A 364 19.79 -12.18 10.38
CA ASP A 364 19.56 -11.53 11.68
C ASP A 364 18.08 -11.31 12.04
N THR A 365 17.14 -11.65 11.15
CA THR A 365 15.70 -11.59 11.42
C THR A 365 15.09 -12.92 11.84
N ALA A 366 15.79 -14.05 11.63
CA ALA A 366 15.29 -15.38 11.93
C ALA A 366 15.31 -15.75 13.44
N SER A 367 15.65 -14.81 14.32
CA SER A 367 15.95 -15.05 15.74
C SER A 367 14.97 -14.40 16.73
N ILE A 368 13.77 -13.98 16.31
CA ILE A 368 12.78 -13.34 17.19
C ILE A 368 11.50 -14.18 17.30
#